data_AF-A0A972TAR9-F1
#
_entry.id   AF-A0A972TAR9-F1
#
_cell.length_a   1.000
_cell.length_b   1.000
_cell.length_c   1.000
_cell.angle_alpha   90.00
_cell.angle_beta   90.00
_cell.angle_gamma   90.00
#
_symmetry.space_group_name_H-M   'P 1'
#
loop_
_entity.id
_entity.type
_entity.pdbx_description
1 polymer ?
#
loop_
_entity_poly.entity_id
_entity_poly.type
_entity_poly.pdbx_seq_one_letter_code
_entity_poly.pdbx_strand_id
1 'polypeptide(L)'
;MTKNTLTNPALANGEGEFDRALRPLRFDEFVGQTKLKDNLKVFIAAAKGRGDVLDHCLFFGPPGLGKTTLAHIIAREMEADLKLSSGPVLERAGDLAGTLTNLKEGDVLFIDEIHRLQP
;
A
#
# COMPACT_ATOMS: atom_id res chain seq x y z
N MET A 1 27.74 39.38 6.52
CA MET A 1 27.50 38.44 5.40
C MET A 1 27.05 37.11 5.98
N THR A 2 25.75 36.96 6.22
CA THR A 2 25.16 35.80 6.88
C THR A 2 24.97 34.70 5.83
N LYS A 3 25.70 33.58 5.97
CA LYS A 3 25.59 32.44 5.06
C LYS A 3 24.21 31.79 5.25
N ASN A 4 23.38 31.87 4.22
CA ASN A 4 22.07 31.23 4.14
C ASN A 4 22.27 29.72 3.94
N THR A 5 22.06 28.92 4.98
CA THR A 5 22.30 27.46 4.99
C THR A 5 21.08 26.65 4.49
N LEU A 6 20.03 27.32 3.97
CA LEU A 6 18.76 26.68 3.62
C LEU A 6 18.73 25.96 2.24
N THR A 7 19.86 25.87 1.53
CA THR A 7 19.91 25.28 0.18
C THR A 7 20.92 24.15 0.04
N ASN A 8 21.10 23.32 1.08
CA ASN A 8 21.94 22.13 0.96
C ASN A 8 21.11 20.88 0.64
N PRO A 9 21.12 20.37 -0.60
CA PRO A 9 20.39 19.15 -0.99
C PRO A 9 21.02 17.86 -0.44
N ALA A 10 22.10 17.93 0.35
CA ALA A 10 22.79 16.78 0.90
C ALA A 10 22.11 16.12 2.12
N LEU A 11 20.94 16.59 2.54
CA LEU A 11 20.14 16.02 3.65
C LEU A 11 18.92 15.22 3.15
N ALA A 12 19.01 14.57 1.98
CA ALA A 12 17.89 13.84 1.39
C ALA A 12 17.72 12.38 1.86
N ASN A 13 18.38 11.96 2.96
CA ASN A 13 18.27 10.58 3.47
C ASN A 13 17.10 10.36 4.44
N GLY A 14 16.48 11.42 4.96
CA GLY A 14 15.39 11.34 5.97
C GLY A 14 13.98 11.62 5.44
N GLU A 15 13.83 12.16 4.22
CA GLU A 15 12.52 12.58 3.69
C GLU A 15 11.58 11.39 3.46
N GLY A 16 12.11 10.24 3.02
CA GLY A 16 11.31 9.03 2.80
C GLY A 16 10.83 8.36 4.09
N GLU A 17 11.59 8.44 5.18
CA GLU A 17 11.16 7.94 6.50
C GLU A 17 10.15 8.88 7.15
N PHE A 18 10.36 10.19 7.00
CA PHE A 18 9.42 11.20 7.47
C PHE A 18 8.07 11.12 6.73
N ASP A 19 8.08 10.96 5.41
CA ASP A 19 6.86 10.76 4.62
C ASP A 19 6.10 9.48 5.02
N ARG A 20 6.82 8.38 5.33
CA ARG A 20 6.20 7.17 5.87
C ARG A 20 5.55 7.40 7.23
N ALA A 21 6.18 8.17 8.12
CA ALA A 21 5.63 8.48 9.44
C ALA A 21 4.35 9.33 9.37
N LEU A 22 4.15 10.08 8.29
CA LEU A 22 2.95 10.90 8.07
C LEU A 22 1.79 10.12 7.41
N ARG A 23 1.99 8.88 6.97
CA ARG A 23 0.94 8.11 6.32
C ARG A 23 -0.17 7.74 7.31
N PRO A 24 -1.44 8.00 6.96
CA PRO A 24 -2.57 7.50 7.72
C PRO A 24 -2.46 6.00 7.98
N LEU A 25 -2.66 5.61 9.24
CA LEU A 25 -2.61 4.23 9.68
C LEU A 25 -4.00 3.62 9.88
N ARG A 26 -5.07 4.43 9.79
CA ARG A 26 -6.48 4.03 9.92
C ARG A 26 -7.34 4.77 8.89
N PHE A 27 -8.50 4.22 8.55
CA PHE A 27 -9.45 4.86 7.62
C PHE A 27 -9.92 6.25 8.07
N ASP A 28 -9.98 6.50 9.37
CA ASP A 28 -10.45 7.78 9.92
C ASP A 28 -9.38 8.88 9.79
N GLU A 29 -8.11 8.50 9.68
CA GLU A 29 -6.99 9.39 9.40
C GLU A 29 -6.82 9.65 7.88
N PHE A 30 -7.38 8.79 7.03
CA PHE A 30 -7.32 8.93 5.58
C PHE A 30 -8.36 9.96 5.10
N VAL A 31 -7.90 11.17 4.75
CA VAL A 31 -8.77 12.28 4.38
C VAL A 31 -9.39 12.10 2.98
N GLY A 32 -10.69 12.36 2.86
CA GLY A 32 -11.43 12.22 1.60
C GLY A 32 -11.82 10.78 1.27
N GLN A 33 -12.20 10.54 0.01
CA GLN A 33 -12.57 9.22 -0.52
C GLN A 33 -13.68 8.49 0.29
N THR A 34 -14.64 9.22 0.87
CA THR A 34 -15.64 8.67 1.81
C THR A 34 -16.33 7.41 1.29
N LYS A 35 -16.85 7.46 0.06
CA LYS A 35 -17.53 6.30 -0.57
C LYS A 35 -16.62 5.07 -0.68
N LEU A 36 -15.34 5.25 -1.03
CA LEU A 36 -14.39 4.14 -1.11
C LEU A 36 -14.12 3.55 0.28
N LYS A 37 -13.91 4.42 1.28
CA LYS A 37 -13.67 4.00 2.67
C LYS A 37 -14.86 3.23 3.22
N ASP A 38 -16.07 3.71 3.01
CA ASP A 38 -17.30 3.06 3.50
C ASP A 38 -17.46 1.67 2.88
N ASN A 39 -17.25 1.54 1.57
CA ASN A 39 -17.28 0.25 0.90
C ASN A 39 -16.23 -0.72 1.46
N LEU A 40 -14.98 -0.28 1.60
CA LEU A 40 -13.90 -1.11 2.15
C LEU A 40 -14.20 -1.55 3.59
N LYS A 41 -14.73 -0.66 4.44
CA LYS A 41 -15.13 -1.00 5.81
C LYS A 41 -16.19 -2.11 5.83
N VAL A 42 -17.18 -2.06 4.92
CA VAL A 42 -18.21 -3.10 4.79
C VAL A 42 -17.61 -4.44 4.34
N PHE A 43 -16.74 -4.45 3.32
CA PHE A 43 -16.13 -5.68 2.82
C PHE A 43 -15.19 -6.32 3.85
N ILE A 44 -14.37 -5.52 4.53
CA ILE A 44 -13.49 -5.98 5.60
C ILE A 44 -14.31 -6.56 6.76
N ALA A 45 -15.36 -5.86 7.21
CA ALA A 45 -16.22 -6.37 8.27
C ALA A 45 -16.89 -7.70 7.89
N ALA A 46 -17.33 -7.83 6.63
CA ALA A 46 -17.93 -9.07 6.13
C ALA A 46 -16.92 -10.22 6.06
N ALA A 47 -15.70 -9.98 5.58
CA ALA A 47 -14.63 -10.98 5.53
C ALA A 47 -14.25 -11.44 6.95
N LYS A 48 -14.00 -10.50 7.87
CA LYS A 48 -13.69 -10.81 9.28
C LYS A 48 -14.83 -11.55 9.97
N GLY A 49 -16.08 -11.17 9.70
CA GLY A 49 -17.26 -11.84 10.24
C GLY A 49 -17.40 -13.30 9.83
N ARG A 50 -16.81 -13.70 8.68
CA ARG A 50 -16.74 -15.09 8.23
C ARG A 50 -15.47 -15.82 8.65
N GLY A 51 -14.50 -15.13 9.26
CA GLY A 51 -13.16 -15.68 9.49
C GLY A 51 -12.39 -15.92 8.18
N ASP A 52 -12.65 -15.10 7.17
CA ASP A 52 -12.19 -15.26 5.79
C ASP A 52 -11.28 -14.08 5.39
N VAL A 53 -10.59 -14.21 4.25
CA VAL A 53 -9.74 -13.14 3.70
C VAL A 53 -10.55 -12.10 2.94
N LEU A 54 -9.99 -10.90 2.78
CA LEU A 54 -10.59 -9.88 1.93
C LEU A 54 -10.38 -10.26 0.46
N ASP A 55 -11.43 -10.13 -0.35
CA ASP A 55 -11.35 -10.32 -1.81
C ASP A 55 -10.32 -9.37 -2.45
N HIS A 56 -9.82 -9.76 -3.62
CA HIS A 56 -8.85 -8.97 -4.36
C HIS A 56 -9.39 -7.59 -4.74
N CYS A 57 -8.58 -6.56 -4.47
CA CYS A 57 -8.93 -5.17 -4.71
C CYS A 57 -8.07 -4.56 -5.84
N LEU A 58 -8.69 -3.80 -6.73
CA LEU A 58 -7.99 -3.01 -7.75
C LEU A 58 -8.19 -1.51 -7.47
N PHE A 59 -7.09 -0.80 -7.20
CA PHE A 59 -7.09 0.65 -7.04
C PHE A 59 -6.54 1.33 -8.30
N PHE A 60 -7.37 2.12 -8.96
CA PHE A 60 -6.99 2.91 -10.13
C PHE A 60 -7.13 4.41 -9.83
N GLY A 61 -6.13 5.19 -10.26
CA GLY A 61 -6.16 6.63 -10.17
C GLY A 61 -4.76 7.25 -10.29
N PRO A 62 -4.67 8.58 -10.47
CA PRO A 62 -3.41 9.33 -10.52
C PRO A 62 -2.42 8.99 -9.37
N PRO A 63 -1.10 9.19 -9.58
CA PRO A 63 -0.12 9.10 -8.49
C PRO A 63 -0.46 10.09 -7.37
N GLY A 64 -0.10 9.74 -6.13
CA GLY A 64 -0.30 10.62 -4.96
C GLY A 64 -1.68 10.54 -4.29
N LEU A 65 -2.63 9.75 -4.80
CA LEU A 65 -3.97 9.59 -4.19
C LEU A 65 -4.05 8.58 -3.02
N GLY A 66 -2.89 8.14 -2.49
CA GLY A 66 -2.86 7.27 -1.32
C GLY A 66 -3.20 5.80 -1.57
N LYS A 67 -3.00 5.28 -2.79
CA LYS A 67 -3.21 3.85 -3.10
C LYS A 67 -2.35 2.93 -2.21
N THR A 68 -1.06 3.23 -2.08
CA THR A 68 -0.14 2.51 -1.20
C THR A 68 -0.56 2.64 0.27
N THR A 69 -1.01 3.83 0.69
CA THR A 69 -1.54 4.07 2.04
C THR A 69 -2.77 3.20 2.31
N LEU A 70 -3.70 3.08 1.36
CA LEU A 70 -4.87 2.20 1.50
C LEU A 70 -4.47 0.73 1.66
N ALA A 71 -3.45 0.26 0.93
CA ALA A 71 -2.94 -1.10 1.11
C ALA A 71 -2.41 -1.35 2.53
N HIS A 72 -1.69 -0.38 3.11
CA HIS A 72 -1.26 -0.44 4.52
C HIS A 72 -2.43 -0.47 5.49
N ILE A 73 -3.44 0.38 5.28
CA ILE A 73 -4.64 0.42 6.12
C ILE A 73 -5.38 -0.93 6.04
N ILE A 74 -5.56 -1.48 4.84
CA ILE A 74 -6.24 -2.76 4.62
C ILE A 74 -5.52 -3.89 5.34
N ALA A 75 -4.20 -4.02 5.17
CA ALA A 75 -3.41 -5.04 5.85
C ALA A 75 -3.54 -4.94 7.38
N ARG A 76 -3.51 -3.71 7.90
CA ARG A 76 -3.70 -3.47 9.34
C ARG A 76 -5.09 -3.87 9.83
N GLU A 77 -6.15 -3.49 9.12
CA GLU A 77 -7.53 -3.81 9.50
C GLU A 77 -7.82 -5.32 9.40
N MET A 78 -7.16 -6.01 8.46
CA MET A 78 -7.19 -7.46 8.30
C MET A 78 -6.21 -8.21 9.23
N GLU A 79 -5.44 -7.50 10.07
CA GLU A 79 -4.44 -8.09 10.97
C GLU A 79 -3.43 -9.00 10.24
N ALA A 80 -3.04 -8.59 9.03
CA ALA A 80 -2.20 -9.34 8.10
C ALA A 80 -0.86 -8.67 7.81
N ASP A 81 0.16 -9.46 7.43
CA ASP A 81 1.42 -8.91 6.94
C ASP A 81 1.23 -8.31 5.53
N LEU A 82 1.83 -7.14 5.28
CA LEU A 82 1.85 -6.51 3.95
C LEU A 82 3.16 -6.85 3.22
N LYS A 83 3.05 -7.44 2.03
CA LYS A 83 4.15 -7.59 1.08
C LYS A 83 4.01 -6.58 -0.05
N LEU A 84 5.04 -5.76 -0.24
CA LEU A 84 5.09 -4.77 -1.31
C LEU A 84 5.86 -5.33 -2.50
N SER A 85 5.32 -5.13 -3.70
CA SER A 85 5.99 -5.39 -4.97
C SER A 85 5.52 -4.36 -6.01
N SER A 86 6.02 -4.47 -7.23
CA SER A 86 5.55 -3.67 -8.36
C SER A 86 5.54 -4.48 -9.64
N GLY A 87 4.70 -4.10 -10.61
CA GLY A 87 4.63 -4.73 -11.92
C GLY A 87 6.02 -4.90 -12.57
N PRO A 88 6.88 -3.86 -12.62
CA PRO A 88 8.23 -3.96 -13.16
C PRO A 88 9.19 -4.86 -12.38
N VAL A 89 8.95 -5.10 -11.09
CA VAL A 89 9.76 -6.04 -10.30
C VAL A 89 9.36 -7.49 -10.58
N LEU A 90 8.12 -7.71 -11.01
CA LEU A 90 7.54 -9.02 -11.30
C LEU A 90 7.58 -9.33 -12.81
N GLU A 91 8.69 -8.99 -13.46
CA GLU A 91 8.85 -9.13 -14.92
C GLU A 91 8.84 -10.59 -15.39
N ARG A 92 9.31 -11.55 -14.57
CA ARG A 92 9.35 -12.97 -14.93
C ARG A 92 8.31 -13.76 -14.14
N ALA A 93 7.73 -14.78 -14.78
CA ALA A 93 6.79 -15.70 -14.14
C ALA A 93 7.35 -16.31 -12.83
N GLY A 94 8.67 -16.56 -12.78
CA GLY A 94 9.35 -17.06 -11.58
C GLY A 94 9.34 -16.09 -10.39
N ASP A 95 9.36 -14.78 -10.63
CA ASP A 95 9.38 -13.76 -9.57
C ASP A 95 8.00 -13.68 -8.89
N LEU A 96 6.93 -13.75 -9.69
CA LEU A 96 5.56 -13.83 -9.17
C LEU A 96 5.35 -15.16 -8.43
N ALA A 97 5.73 -16.30 -9.02
CA ALA A 97 5.59 -17.60 -8.37
C ALA A 97 6.35 -17.66 -7.04
N GLY A 98 7.58 -17.14 -6.99
CA GLY A 98 8.37 -17.06 -5.76
C GLY A 98 7.74 -16.15 -4.71
N THR A 99 7.16 -15.01 -5.12
CA THR A 99 6.44 -14.11 -4.22
C THR A 99 5.22 -14.79 -3.62
N LEU A 100 4.40 -15.45 -4.45
CA LEU A 100 3.18 -16.15 -4.02
C LEU A 100 3.48 -17.32 -3.08
N THR A 101 4.55 -18.07 -3.34
CA THR A 101 4.95 -19.21 -2.49
C THR A 101 5.36 -18.79 -1.07
N ASN A 102 5.81 -17.54 -0.91
CA ASN A 102 6.24 -17.00 0.39
C ASN A 102 5.11 -16.28 1.16
N LEU A 103 3.91 -16.16 0.59
CA LEU A 103 2.77 -15.56 1.28
C LEU A 103 2.20 -16.55 2.30
N LYS A 104 1.89 -16.04 3.49
CA LYS A 104 1.07 -16.78 4.45
C LYS A 104 -0.41 -16.56 4.12
N GLU A 105 -1.25 -17.45 4.63
CA GLU A 105 -2.69 -17.26 4.57
C GLU A 105 -3.08 -15.94 5.25
N GLY A 106 -3.88 -15.13 4.56
CA GLY A 106 -4.30 -13.80 5.02
C GLY A 106 -3.37 -12.64 4.65
N ASP A 107 -2.11 -12.90 4.27
CA ASP A 107 -1.17 -11.83 3.88
C ASP A 107 -1.72 -10.99 2.72
N VAL A 108 -1.43 -9.69 2.76
CA VAL A 108 -1.78 -8.76 1.69
C VAL A 108 -0.58 -8.60 0.76
N LEU A 109 -0.73 -9.01 -0.51
CA LEU A 109 0.22 -8.68 -1.57
C LEU A 109 -0.24 -7.43 -2.31
N PHE A 110 0.53 -6.34 -2.17
CA PHE A 110 0.31 -5.12 -2.93
C PHE A 110 1.30 -5.02 -4.09
N ILE A 111 0.78 -4.94 -5.31
CA ILE A 111 1.55 -4.77 -6.54
C ILE A 111 1.27 -3.38 -7.10
N ASP A 112 2.20 -2.45 -6.90
CA ASP A 112 2.08 -1.13 -7.53
C ASP A 112 2.33 -1.25 -9.04
N GLU A 113 1.72 -0.36 -9.82
CA GLU A 113 1.84 -0.36 -11.28
C GLU A 113 1.55 -1.75 -11.90
N ILE A 114 0.57 -2.49 -11.37
CA ILE A 114 0.22 -3.86 -11.82
C ILE A 114 -0.04 -3.97 -13.34
N HIS A 115 -0.46 -2.87 -13.97
CA HIS A 115 -0.65 -2.77 -15.43
C HIS A 115 0.65 -2.93 -16.24
N ARG A 116 1.81 -2.92 -15.59
CA ARG A 116 3.13 -3.14 -16.20
C ARG A 116 3.60 -4.59 -16.11
N LEU A 117 2.79 -5.51 -15.55
CA LEU A 117 3.07 -6.94 -15.62
C LEU A 117 3.08 -7.40 -17.08
N GLN A 118 4.07 -8.21 -17.43
CA GLN A 118 4.14 -8.85 -18.73
C GLN A 118 3.25 -10.11 -18.73
N PRO A 119 2.52 -10.39 -19.82
CA PRO A 119 1.62 -11.54 -19.93
C PRO A 119 2.36 -12.88 -19.98
#